data_AF-A0A150J6S9-F1
#
_entry.id   AF-A0A150J6S9-F1
#
_cell.length_a   1.000
_cell.length_b   1.000
_cell.length_c   1.000
_cell.angle_alpha   90.00
_cell.angle_beta   90.00
_cell.angle_gamma   90.00
#
_symmetry.space_group_name_H-M   'P 1'
#
loop_
_entity.id
_entity.type
_entity.pdbx_description
1 polymer ?
#
loop_
_entity_poly.entity_id
_entity_poly.type
_entity_poly.pdbx_seq_one_letter_code
_entity_poly.pdbx_strand_id
1 'polypeptide(L)'
;MEKVKLRLKLLVSYLENGDPKKARENYQQIAEHLEDTEFNKGYSKAINGMITSVEKNDRDSIICKIISKEVEKRDLKKLLLESTKRASVEFITDEEKGYETAWVDTLTLLVERAGA
;
A
#
# COMPACT_ATOMS: atom_id res chain seq x y z
N MET A 1 -14.07 -5.88 -3.58
CA MET A 1 -13.14 -5.01 -2.82
C MET A 1 -13.19 -5.14 -1.30
N GLU A 2 -14.33 -5.39 -0.65
CA GLU A 2 -14.39 -5.41 0.83
C GLU A 2 -13.43 -6.42 1.50
N LYS A 3 -13.36 -7.65 0.99
CA LYS A 3 -12.39 -8.66 1.46
C LYS A 3 -10.94 -8.20 1.29
N VAL A 4 -10.63 -7.52 0.18
CA VAL A 4 -9.29 -6.96 -0.09
C VAL A 4 -8.95 -5.88 0.94
N LYS A 5 -9.89 -4.98 1.26
CA LYS A 5 -9.68 -3.93 2.28
C LYS A 5 -9.41 -4.50 3.67
N LEU A 6 -10.14 -5.55 4.08
CA LEU A 6 -9.88 -6.24 5.36
C LEU A 6 -8.48 -6.85 5.40
N ARG A 7 -8.07 -7.50 4.31
CA ARG A 7 -6.72 -8.07 4.19
C ARG A 7 -5.64 -6.99 4.14
N LEU A 8 -5.91 -5.83 3.55
CA LEU A 8 -4.97 -4.72 3.55
C LEU A 8 -4.71 -4.18 4.96
N LYS A 9 -5.74 -4.13 5.82
CA LYS A 9 -5.57 -3.78 7.25
C LYS A 9 -4.62 -4.74 7.97
N LEU A 10 -4.74 -6.04 7.69
CA LEU A 10 -3.83 -7.06 8.20
C LEU A 10 -2.41 -6.89 7.64
N LEU A 11 -2.30 -6.63 6.34
CA LEU A 11 -1.02 -6.38 5.66
C LEU A 11 -0.25 -5.24 6.33
N VAL A 12 -0.88 -4.07 6.51
CA VAL A 12 -0.26 -2.91 7.18
C VAL A 12 0.21 -3.30 8.58
N SER A 13 -0.60 -4.08 9.31
CA SER A 13 -0.21 -4.56 10.64
C SER A 13 1.01 -5.48 10.63
N TYR A 14 1.15 -6.35 9.64
CA TYR A 14 2.32 -7.21 9.53
C TYR A 14 3.57 -6.42 9.16
N LEU A 15 3.44 -5.43 8.27
CA LEU A 15 4.55 -4.56 7.89
C LEU A 15 5.05 -3.73 9.09
N GLU A 16 4.16 -3.10 9.85
CA GLU A 16 4.52 -2.32 11.05
C GLU A 16 5.15 -3.16 12.16
N ASN A 17 4.75 -4.43 12.29
CA ASN A 17 5.31 -5.37 13.27
C ASN A 17 6.60 -6.05 12.79
N GLY A 18 7.12 -5.69 11.62
CA GLY A 18 8.33 -6.30 11.07
C GLY A 18 8.18 -7.78 10.72
N ASP A 19 6.98 -8.20 10.30
CA ASP A 19 6.67 -9.58 9.87
C ASP A 19 6.42 -9.64 8.34
N PRO A 20 7.46 -9.43 7.51
CA PRO A 20 7.31 -9.42 6.06
C PRO A 20 6.87 -10.77 5.49
N LYS A 21 7.16 -11.88 6.20
CA LYS A 21 6.71 -13.21 5.82
C LYS A 21 5.18 -13.31 5.88
N LYS A 22 4.55 -12.90 6.99
CA LYS A 22 3.08 -12.87 7.07
C LYS A 22 2.47 -11.84 6.12
N ALA A 23 3.15 -10.70 5.89
CA ALA A 23 2.70 -9.72 4.90
C ALA A 23 2.64 -10.35 3.48
N ARG A 24 3.66 -11.14 3.11
CA ARG A 24 3.72 -11.88 1.84
C ARG A 24 2.62 -12.92 1.70
N GLU A 25 2.42 -13.76 2.72
CA GLU A 25 1.35 -14.76 2.76
C GLU A 25 -0.05 -14.11 2.63
N ASN A 26 -0.26 -12.98 3.32
CA ASN A 26 -1.51 -12.24 3.22
C ASN A 26 -1.71 -11.57 1.85
N TYR A 27 -0.63 -11.11 1.20
CA TYR A 27 -0.70 -10.60 -0.17
C TYR A 27 -1.10 -11.67 -1.19
N GLN A 28 -0.61 -12.90 -1.07
CA GLN A 28 -1.06 -13.99 -1.95
C GLN A 28 -2.57 -14.16 -1.87
N GLN A 29 -3.13 -14.09 -0.66
CA GLN A 29 -4.58 -14.12 -0.46
C GLN A 29 -5.29 -12.86 -0.99
N ILE A 30 -4.66 -11.68 -0.98
CA ILE A 30 -5.21 -10.49 -1.66
C ILE A 30 -5.28 -10.75 -3.17
N ALA A 31 -4.19 -11.22 -3.76
CA ALA A 31 -4.08 -11.45 -5.20
C ALA A 31 -5.11 -12.46 -5.72
N GLU A 32 -5.39 -13.52 -4.96
CA GLU A 32 -6.44 -14.51 -5.29
C GLU A 32 -7.86 -13.91 -5.34
N HIS A 33 -8.11 -12.80 -4.64
CA HIS A 33 -9.41 -12.14 -4.58
C HIS A 33 -9.55 -10.98 -5.57
N LEU A 34 -8.51 -10.68 -6.34
CA LEU A 34 -8.50 -9.66 -7.36
C LEU A 34 -8.86 -10.28 -8.71
N GLU A 35 -9.87 -9.73 -9.37
CA GLU A 35 -10.22 -10.10 -10.74
C GLU A 35 -9.10 -9.67 -11.71
N ASP A 36 -8.96 -10.37 -12.85
CA ASP A 36 -7.97 -10.04 -13.87
C ASP A 36 -8.40 -8.81 -14.70
N THR A 37 -8.18 -7.63 -14.12
CA THR A 37 -8.41 -6.33 -14.75
C THR A 37 -7.14 -5.49 -14.67
N GLU A 38 -6.94 -4.56 -15.62
CA GLU A 38 -5.76 -3.67 -15.62
C GLU A 38 -5.63 -2.89 -14.30
N PHE A 39 -6.75 -2.39 -13.78
CA PHE A 39 -6.80 -1.75 -12.47
C PHE A 39 -6.26 -2.66 -11.36
N ASN A 40 -6.74 -3.89 -11.29
CA ASN A 40 -6.32 -4.82 -10.25
C ASN A 40 -4.86 -5.28 -10.42
N LYS A 41 -4.34 -5.35 -11.66
CA LYS A 41 -2.91 -5.60 -11.91
C LYS A 41 -2.06 -4.50 -11.30
N GLY A 42 -2.42 -3.24 -11.53
CA GLY A 42 -1.75 -2.09 -10.94
C GLY A 42 -1.81 -2.08 -9.41
N TYR A 43 -3.01 -2.33 -8.85
CA TYR A 43 -3.23 -2.42 -7.42
C TYR A 43 -2.36 -3.50 -6.76
N SER A 44 -2.36 -4.70 -7.34
CA SER A 44 -1.54 -5.84 -6.90
C SER A 44 -0.04 -5.53 -7.00
N LYS A 45 0.39 -4.91 -8.10
CA LYS A 45 1.78 -4.49 -8.34
C LYS A 45 2.30 -3.51 -7.30
N ALA A 46 1.49 -2.52 -6.90
CA ALA A 46 1.83 -1.59 -5.83
C ALA A 46 2.05 -2.31 -4.49
N ILE A 47 1.09 -3.15 -4.07
CA ILE A 47 1.18 -3.91 -2.81
C ILE A 47 2.39 -4.84 -2.83
N ASN A 48 2.59 -5.56 -3.94
CA ASN A 48 3.75 -6.43 -4.11
C ASN A 48 5.08 -5.65 -3.99
N GLY A 49 5.15 -4.46 -4.59
CA GLY A 49 6.32 -3.59 -4.51
C GLY A 49 6.62 -3.13 -3.08
N MET A 50 5.58 -2.77 -2.33
CA MET A 50 5.72 -2.40 -0.91
C MET A 50 6.33 -3.56 -0.09
N ILE A 51 5.75 -4.76 -0.19
CA ILE A 51 6.22 -5.94 0.55
C ILE A 51 7.65 -6.30 0.15
N THR A 52 7.93 -6.28 -1.15
CA THR A 52 9.26 -6.61 -1.67
C THR A 52 10.32 -5.64 -1.15
N SER A 53 9.97 -4.35 -1.02
CA SER A 53 10.88 -3.35 -0.45
C SER A 53 11.18 -3.65 1.02
N VAL A 54 10.16 -4.02 1.80
CA VAL A 54 10.31 -4.40 3.21
C VAL A 54 11.09 -5.71 3.37
N GLU A 55 10.80 -6.74 2.59
CA GLU A 55 11.53 -8.02 2.58
C GLU A 55 13.03 -7.84 2.27
N LYS A 56 13.35 -6.95 1.34
CA LYS A 56 14.73 -6.64 0.97
C LYS A 56 15.40 -5.65 1.93
N ASN A 57 14.68 -5.15 2.93
CA ASN A 57 15.13 -4.07 3.81
C ASN A 57 15.67 -2.87 3.01
N ASP A 58 14.95 -2.50 1.94
CA ASP A 58 15.28 -1.35 1.11
C ASP A 58 15.00 -0.05 1.88
N ARG A 59 16.04 0.45 2.56
CA ARG A 59 15.97 1.64 3.41
C ARG A 59 15.66 2.91 2.64
N ASP A 60 15.86 2.94 1.32
CA ASP A 60 15.54 4.11 0.51
C ASP A 60 14.06 4.15 0.11
N SER A 61 13.38 3.00 0.15
CA SER A 61 11.95 2.92 -0.16
C SER A 61 11.08 3.69 0.84
N ILE A 62 10.05 4.35 0.32
CA ILE A 62 9.16 5.16 1.16
C ILE A 62 8.43 4.30 2.20
N ILE A 63 8.00 3.09 1.85
CA ILE A 63 7.30 2.20 2.79
C ILE A 63 8.19 1.82 3.97
N CYS A 64 9.47 1.52 3.75
CA CYS A 64 10.42 1.21 4.83
C CYS A 64 10.61 2.40 5.76
N LYS A 65 10.76 3.62 5.21
CA LYS A 65 10.85 4.84 6.01
C LYS A 65 9.59 5.07 6.84
N ILE A 66 8.41 4.81 6.27
CA ILE A 66 7.14 4.94 6.98
C ILE A 66 7.04 3.95 8.15
N ILE A 67 7.27 2.66 7.93
CA ILE A 67 7.14 1.64 9.00
C ILE A 67 8.22 1.76 10.07
N SER A 68 9.41 2.28 9.71
CA SER A 68 10.48 2.62 10.65
C SER A 68 10.22 3.93 11.43
N LYS A 69 9.06 4.57 11.22
CA LYS A 69 8.65 5.82 11.87
C LYS A 69 9.57 7.01 11.56
N GLU A 70 10.26 6.97 10.43
CA GLU A 70 11.10 8.07 9.94
C GLU A 70 10.28 9.14 9.19
N VAL A 71 9.01 8.84 8.89
CA VAL A 71 8.08 9.78 8.23
C VAL A 71 7.06 10.28 9.24
N GLU A 72 7.05 11.60 9.49
CA GLU A 72 6.09 12.22 10.39
C GLU A 72 4.66 12.17 9.84
N LYS A 73 3.66 12.20 10.74
CA LYS A 73 2.24 12.19 10.38
C LYS A 73 1.85 13.27 9.37
N ARG A 74 2.44 14.46 9.45
CA ARG A 74 2.21 15.55 8.48
C ARG A 74 2.64 15.12 7.07
N ASP A 75 3.79 14.50 6.96
CA ASP A 75 4.38 14.11 5.67
C ASP A 75 3.67 12.85 5.12
N LEU A 76 3.20 11.94 5.99
CA LEU A 76 2.27 10.87 5.60
C LEU A 76 0.97 11.41 4.97
N LYS A 77 0.35 12.42 5.59
CA LYS A 77 -0.84 13.08 5.03
C LYS A 77 -0.56 13.75 3.69
N LYS A 78 0.64 14.31 3.51
CA LYS A 78 1.07 14.89 2.23
C LYS A 78 1.18 13.82 1.14
N LEU A 79 1.81 12.68 1.44
CA LEU A 79 1.89 11.54 0.53
C LEU A 79 0.49 11.02 0.15
N LEU A 80 -0.42 10.89 1.11
CA LEU A 80 -1.80 10.48 0.86
C LEU A 80 -2.50 11.45 -0.09
N LEU A 81 -2.35 12.75 0.13
CA LEU A 81 -2.92 13.78 -0.75
C LEU A 81 -2.35 13.68 -2.18
N GLU A 82 -1.04 13.48 -2.31
CA GLU A 82 -0.38 13.37 -3.61
C GLU A 82 -0.82 12.13 -4.38
N SER A 83 -0.89 10.96 -3.73
CA SER A 83 -1.44 9.74 -4.34
C SER A 83 -2.91 9.89 -4.73
N THR A 84 -3.73 10.55 -3.89
CA THR A 84 -5.14 10.82 -4.20
C THR A 84 -5.27 11.71 -5.44
N LYS A 85 -4.39 12.71 -5.59
CA LYS A 85 -4.33 13.54 -6.80
C LYS A 85 -3.94 12.72 -8.02
N ARG A 86 -2.89 11.89 -7.93
CA ARG A 86 -2.45 11.05 -9.07
C ARG A 86 -3.53 10.06 -9.50
N ALA A 87 -4.22 9.42 -8.55
CA ALA A 87 -5.34 8.52 -8.83
C ALA A 87 -6.56 9.18 -9.49
N SER A 88 -6.66 10.52 -9.45
CA SER A 88 -7.79 11.29 -9.99
C SER A 88 -7.45 12.12 -11.23
N VAL A 89 -6.23 11.99 -11.78
CA VAL A 89 -5.84 12.63 -13.04
C VAL A 89 -6.69 12.09 -14.20
N GLU A 90 -7.12 12.97 -15.11
CA GLU A 90 -8.00 12.63 -16.24
C GLU A 90 -7.32 11.70 -17.27
N PHE A 91 -6.01 11.84 -17.46
CA PHE A 91 -5.21 11.06 -18.41
C PHE A 91 -4.29 10.08 -17.70
N ILE A 92 -4.87 9.12 -16.98
CA ILE A 92 -4.17 8.01 -16.31
C ILE A 92 -4.71 6.68 -16.85
N THR A 93 -3.84 5.69 -17.04
CA THR A 93 -4.29 4.34 -17.41
C THR A 93 -4.97 3.64 -16.23
N ASP A 94 -5.80 2.64 -16.50
CA ASP A 94 -6.44 1.86 -15.43
C ASP A 94 -5.42 1.18 -14.51
N GLU A 95 -4.31 0.67 -15.06
CA GLU A 95 -3.21 0.09 -14.27
C GLU A 95 -2.61 1.14 -13.32
N GLU A 96 -2.23 2.31 -13.83
CA GLU A 96 -1.66 3.38 -13.01
C GLU A 96 -2.66 3.86 -11.94
N LYS A 97 -3.95 3.95 -12.29
CA LYS A 97 -5.02 4.30 -11.35
C LYS A 97 -5.15 3.27 -10.23
N GLY A 98 -5.08 1.98 -10.57
CA GLY A 98 -5.05 0.89 -9.60
C GLY A 98 -3.83 0.96 -8.68
N TYR A 99 -2.67 1.23 -9.25
CA TYR A 99 -1.41 1.41 -8.52
C TYR A 99 -1.50 2.54 -7.49
N GLU A 100 -1.97 3.72 -7.89
CA GLU A 100 -2.14 4.85 -6.96
C GLU A 100 -3.25 4.60 -5.94
N THR A 101 -4.32 3.90 -6.31
CA THR A 101 -5.40 3.56 -5.37
C THR A 101 -4.90 2.64 -4.26
N ALA A 102 -4.01 1.67 -4.55
CA ALA A 102 -3.39 0.84 -3.52
C ALA A 102 -2.53 1.67 -2.53
N TRP A 103 -1.82 2.69 -3.03
CA TRP A 103 -1.12 3.65 -2.17
C TRP A 103 -2.09 4.47 -1.33
N VAL A 104 -3.18 4.98 -1.91
CA VAL A 104 -4.21 5.73 -1.18
C VAL A 104 -4.80 4.89 -0.04
N ASP A 105 -5.21 3.65 -0.33
CA ASP A 105 -5.78 2.76 0.67
C ASP A 105 -4.76 2.46 1.79
N THR A 106 -3.52 2.17 1.44
CA THR A 106 -2.46 1.84 2.40
C THR A 106 -2.09 3.04 3.28
N LEU A 107 -1.90 4.22 2.66
CA LEU A 107 -1.55 5.45 3.36
C LEU A 107 -2.70 5.93 4.27
N THR A 108 -3.96 5.72 3.88
CA THR A 108 -5.12 6.02 4.74
C THR A 108 -5.01 5.25 6.06
N LEU A 109 -4.75 3.94 5.98
CA LEU A 109 -4.58 3.09 7.17
C LEU A 109 -3.37 3.51 8.02
N LEU A 110 -2.24 3.85 7.39
CA LEU A 110 -1.05 4.31 8.10
C LEU A 110 -1.27 5.66 8.80
N VAL A 111 -2.00 6.59 8.18
CA VAL A 111 -2.37 7.89 8.78
C VAL A 111 -3.31 7.73 9.97
N GLU A 112 -4.30 6.82 9.86
CA GLU A 112 -5.21 6.47 10.95
C GLU A 112 -4.44 5.93 12.16
N ARG A 113 -3.49 5.02 11.92
CA ARG A 113 -2.67 4.40 12.97
C ARG A 113 -1.64 5.33 13.59
N ALA A 114 -1.07 6.27 12.82
CA ALA A 114 -0.15 7.29 13.34
C ALA A 114 -0.80 8.28 14.33
N GLY A 115 -2.11 8.15 14.62
CA GLY A 115 -2.82 8.92 15.65
C GLY A 115 -3.50 8.11 16.74
N ALA A 116 -3.39 6.78 16.72
CA ALA A 116 -3.91 5.88 17.74
C ALA A 116 -2.84 5.59 18.81
#